data_AF-A0A2A6RQA9-F1
#
_entry.id   AF-A0A2A6RQA9-F1
#
_cell.length_a   1.000
_cell.length_b   1.000
_cell.length_c   1.000
_cell.angle_alpha   90.00
_cell.angle_beta   90.00
_cell.angle_gamma   90.00
#
_symmetry.space_group_name_H-M   'P 1'
#
loop_
_entity.id
_entity.type
_entity.pdbx_description
1 polymer ?
#
loop_
_entity_poly.entity_id
_entity_poly.type
_entity_poly.pdbx_seq_one_letter_code
_entity_poly.pdbx_strand_id
1 'polypeptide(L)'
;MHGESAATTLASIRQHHATAAQQLHDQLQSCQEEQITVRRTLAELQQRLEQLQAYHDQLHTELVALAQRSAAEEQTAAVTALAGSFASFLQLHAYWLAQAQLEQQIQALYAKDPALDKKIEAYHKVETGGEAYLAGIPEALRPAVAQTVQAEIEKIRLQIAEWLDLQQQRRDLRPAGPLLLQIMLAQPSEDELLYWALPFPANVASLAPETAPIMMHAATAVMHALGSLGKHADWSIDDLDFAAWEGQSVLVALATYRGEASIAQSATSLLQQQLMSNPLFQDVLLDLRIEQITQAAWQLGAYETAAATSAGASSSPIAAEEVAQEAPPEDETQLDTMNSEWFTGKDLKLWNKKQAGKLSPQARRMRTLVVRMIGHGLLGEESVTIERICQGLPATHAEALRQVIELGATAGVLVKVDTAEGSGAALTLNPALLADMQSLINREPSPLWISIVGA
;
A
#
# COMPACT_ATOMS: atom_id res chain seq x y z
N MET A 1 -81.91 85.29 17.12
CA MET A 1 -80.46 85.56 17.16
C MET A 1 -79.71 84.24 17.06
N HIS A 2 -79.62 83.66 15.87
CA HIS A 2 -78.87 82.41 15.60
C HIS A 2 -77.96 82.67 14.40
N GLY A 3 -76.72 83.11 14.65
CA GLY A 3 -75.79 83.50 13.59
C GLY A 3 -74.31 83.21 13.89
N GLU A 4 -73.99 82.50 14.99
CA GLU A 4 -72.60 82.24 15.39
C GLU A 4 -72.14 80.77 15.19
N SER A 5 -73.00 79.90 14.64
CA SER A 5 -72.76 78.44 14.62
C SER A 5 -72.05 77.88 13.38
N ALA A 6 -71.85 78.65 12.30
CA ALA A 6 -71.28 78.13 11.04
C ALA A 6 -69.80 78.52 10.83
N ALA A 7 -69.38 79.68 11.35
CA ALA A 7 -67.99 80.14 11.25
C ALA A 7 -67.05 79.35 12.18
N THR A 8 -67.55 78.93 13.35
CA THR A 8 -66.83 78.12 14.35
C THR A 8 -66.59 76.68 13.87
N THR A 9 -67.53 76.08 13.16
CA THR A 9 -67.38 74.73 12.55
C THR A 9 -66.37 74.72 11.41
N LEU A 10 -66.39 75.74 10.54
CA LEU A 10 -65.40 75.88 9.46
C LEU A 10 -63.98 76.14 9.98
N ALA A 11 -63.85 76.91 11.06
CA ALA A 11 -62.56 77.14 11.72
C ALA A 11 -62.00 75.85 12.35
N SER A 12 -62.85 75.07 13.05
CA SER A 12 -62.49 73.77 13.63
C SER A 12 -62.10 72.75 12.57
N ILE A 13 -62.83 72.67 11.44
CA ILE A 13 -62.48 71.79 10.31
C ILE A 13 -61.12 72.17 9.70
N ARG A 14 -60.86 73.48 9.50
CA ARG A 14 -59.55 73.96 9.00
C ARG A 14 -58.42 73.68 9.98
N GLN A 15 -58.66 73.81 11.27
CA GLN A 15 -57.70 73.49 12.31
C GLN A 15 -57.39 71.99 12.33
N HIS A 16 -58.41 71.13 12.25
CA HIS A 16 -58.23 69.68 12.17
C HIS A 16 -57.47 69.26 10.90
N HIS A 17 -57.76 69.85 9.74
CA HIS A 17 -57.00 69.63 8.50
C HIS A 17 -55.55 70.10 8.62
N ALA A 18 -55.29 71.25 9.25
CA ALA A 18 -53.93 71.72 9.47
C ALA A 18 -53.13 70.79 10.39
N THR A 19 -53.74 70.31 11.50
CA THR A 19 -53.09 69.32 12.37
C THR A 19 -52.87 67.96 11.70
N ALA A 20 -53.82 67.49 10.88
CA ALA A 20 -53.65 66.24 10.14
C ALA A 20 -52.56 66.35 9.06
N ALA A 21 -52.48 67.50 8.38
CA ALA A 21 -51.41 67.79 7.42
C ALA A 21 -50.04 67.87 8.10
N GLN A 22 -49.96 68.49 9.28
CA GLN A 22 -48.75 68.53 10.10
C GLN A 22 -48.32 67.12 10.53
N GLN A 23 -49.25 66.31 11.04
CA GLN A 23 -48.96 64.93 11.45
C GLN A 23 -48.49 64.05 10.29
N LEU A 24 -49.10 64.17 9.10
CA LEU A 24 -48.64 63.47 7.90
C LEU A 24 -47.25 63.94 7.45
N HIS A 25 -46.96 65.23 7.59
CA HIS A 25 -45.63 65.77 7.29
C HIS A 25 -44.57 65.22 8.25
N ASP A 26 -44.84 65.22 9.55
CA ASP A 26 -43.94 64.69 10.58
C ASP A 26 -43.71 63.18 10.40
N GLN A 27 -44.75 62.42 10.03
CA GLN A 27 -44.64 60.99 9.71
C GLN A 27 -43.81 60.74 8.45
N LEU A 28 -44.03 61.53 7.38
CA LEU A 28 -43.22 61.43 6.17
C LEU A 28 -41.75 61.75 6.44
N GLN A 29 -41.47 62.75 7.27
CA GLN A 29 -40.12 63.11 7.66
C GLN A 29 -39.47 61.98 8.48
N SER A 30 -40.18 61.42 9.47
CA SER A 30 -39.72 60.27 10.25
C SER A 30 -39.38 59.06 9.34
N CYS A 31 -40.25 58.74 8.38
CA CYS A 31 -39.98 57.66 7.42
C CYS A 31 -38.77 57.96 6.51
N GLN A 32 -38.53 59.22 6.15
CA GLN A 32 -37.35 59.61 5.35
C GLN A 32 -36.06 59.45 6.16
N GLU A 33 -36.06 59.84 7.43
CA GLU A 33 -34.92 59.67 8.35
C GLU A 33 -34.62 58.19 8.60
N GLU A 34 -35.65 57.37 8.80
CA GLU A 34 -35.53 55.91 8.87
C GLU A 34 -34.97 55.32 7.57
N GLN A 35 -35.46 55.77 6.41
CA GLN A 35 -34.97 55.30 5.11
C GLN A 35 -33.49 55.64 4.90
N ILE A 36 -33.05 56.84 5.31
CA ILE A 36 -31.65 57.25 5.26
C ILE A 36 -30.81 56.35 6.18
N THR A 37 -31.30 56.10 7.40
CA THR A 37 -30.62 55.23 8.39
C THR A 37 -30.47 53.81 7.87
N VAL A 38 -31.55 53.22 7.35
CA VAL A 38 -31.52 51.86 6.77
C VAL A 38 -30.55 51.79 5.59
N ARG A 39 -30.57 52.77 4.67
CA ARG A 39 -29.62 52.80 3.55
C ARG A 39 -28.17 52.88 4.01
N ARG A 40 -27.89 53.68 5.04
CA ARG A 40 -26.55 53.75 5.65
C ARG A 40 -26.14 52.42 6.26
N THR A 41 -26.99 51.79 7.05
CA THR A 41 -26.68 50.48 7.66
C THR A 41 -26.49 49.39 6.60
N LEU A 42 -27.25 49.43 5.50
CA LEU A 42 -27.11 48.49 4.39
C LEU A 42 -25.76 48.66 3.70
N ALA A 43 -25.32 49.91 3.47
CA ALA A 43 -24.00 50.18 2.91
C ALA A 43 -22.86 49.73 3.86
N GLU A 44 -22.99 49.96 5.16
CA GLU A 44 -22.02 49.50 6.17
C GLU A 44 -21.95 47.95 6.22
N LEU A 45 -23.09 47.26 6.13
CA LEU A 45 -23.15 45.80 6.07
C LEU A 45 -22.57 45.25 4.76
N GLN A 46 -22.85 45.89 3.62
CA GLN A 46 -22.25 45.53 2.33
C GLN A 46 -20.73 45.65 2.38
N GLN A 47 -20.20 46.76 2.89
CA GLN A 47 -18.76 46.97 3.05
C GLN A 47 -18.14 45.90 3.97
N ARG A 48 -18.82 45.53 5.06
CA ARG A 48 -18.33 44.49 5.97
C ARG A 48 -18.35 43.09 5.32
N LEU A 49 -19.34 42.81 4.48
CA LEU A 49 -19.43 41.57 3.71
C LEU A 49 -18.27 41.48 2.70
N GLU A 50 -17.99 42.55 1.97
CA GLU A 50 -16.84 42.63 1.04
C GLU A 50 -15.51 42.42 1.78
N GLN A 51 -15.34 43.01 2.97
CA GLN A 51 -14.15 42.81 3.81
C GLN A 51 -13.99 41.34 4.26
N LEU A 52 -15.09 40.70 4.68
CA LEU A 52 -15.05 39.30 5.09
C LEU A 52 -14.77 38.36 3.91
N GLN A 53 -15.30 38.65 2.73
CA GLN A 53 -14.99 37.90 1.51
C GLN A 53 -13.50 38.03 1.15
N ALA A 54 -12.96 39.25 1.13
CA ALA A 54 -11.54 39.47 0.87
C ALA A 54 -10.64 38.75 1.89
N TYR A 55 -11.02 38.75 3.17
CA TYR A 55 -10.29 38.02 4.21
C TYR A 55 -10.37 36.50 4.03
N HIS A 56 -11.55 35.97 3.64
CA HIS A 56 -11.72 34.56 3.34
C HIS A 56 -10.85 34.13 2.16
N ASP A 57 -10.83 34.91 1.08
CA ASP A 57 -10.03 34.64 -0.12
C ASP A 57 -8.52 34.67 0.20
N GLN A 58 -8.08 35.59 1.05
CA GLN A 58 -6.71 35.63 1.54
C GLN A 58 -6.35 34.37 2.34
N LEU A 59 -7.19 34.01 3.32
CA LEU A 59 -6.94 32.84 4.17
C LEU A 59 -6.96 31.54 3.36
N HIS A 60 -7.86 31.44 2.38
CA HIS A 60 -7.87 30.31 1.45
C HIS A 60 -6.57 30.23 0.64
N THR A 61 -6.07 31.36 0.14
CA THR A 61 -4.79 31.42 -0.59
C THR A 61 -3.62 30.98 0.30
N GLU A 62 -3.57 31.43 1.55
CA GLU A 62 -2.54 31.04 2.52
C GLU A 62 -2.59 29.54 2.86
N LEU A 63 -3.80 28.98 3.04
CA LEU A 63 -3.99 27.54 3.27
C LEU A 63 -3.54 26.71 2.07
N VAL A 64 -3.87 27.13 0.84
CA VAL A 64 -3.43 26.45 -0.38
C VAL A 64 -1.91 26.50 -0.51
N ALA A 65 -1.28 27.64 -0.24
CA ALA A 65 0.18 27.78 -0.29
C ALA A 65 0.87 26.90 0.77
N LEU A 66 0.32 26.83 1.98
CA LEU A 66 0.84 25.97 3.05
C LEU A 66 0.69 24.49 2.71
N ALA A 67 -0.45 24.07 2.16
CA ALA A 67 -0.68 22.71 1.71
C ALA A 67 0.29 22.30 0.59
N GLN A 68 0.53 23.17 -0.39
CA GLN A 68 1.51 22.93 -1.46
C GLN A 68 2.93 22.78 -0.91
N ARG A 69 3.31 23.63 0.05
CA ARG A 69 4.62 23.56 0.69
C ARG A 69 4.80 22.28 1.50
N SER A 70 3.80 21.91 2.31
CA SER A 70 3.80 20.65 3.07
C SER A 70 3.95 19.45 2.14
N ALA A 71 3.17 19.42 1.05
CA ALA A 71 3.23 18.35 0.07
C ALA A 71 4.61 18.23 -0.58
N ALA A 72 5.26 19.35 -0.94
CA ALA A 72 6.60 19.34 -1.53
C ALA A 72 7.69 18.89 -0.53
N GLU A 73 7.59 19.31 0.73
CA GLU A 73 8.51 18.88 1.80
C GLU A 73 8.34 17.37 2.08
N GLU A 74 7.11 16.89 2.13
CA GLU A 74 6.76 15.47 2.31
C GLU A 74 7.25 14.60 1.15
N GLN A 75 7.04 15.03 -0.11
CA GLN A 75 7.57 14.33 -1.30
C GLN A 75 9.10 14.26 -1.25
N THR A 76 9.77 15.35 -0.89
CA THR A 76 11.24 15.40 -0.80
C THR A 76 11.76 14.43 0.26
N ALA A 77 11.10 14.35 1.42
CA ALA A 77 11.46 13.42 2.49
C ALA A 77 11.31 11.96 2.03
N ALA A 78 10.17 11.62 1.39
CA ALA A 78 9.94 10.29 0.83
C ALA A 78 10.98 9.88 -0.21
N VAL A 79 11.30 10.76 -1.17
CA VAL A 79 12.31 10.50 -2.21
C VAL A 79 13.70 10.29 -1.59
N THR A 80 14.06 11.11 -0.60
CA THR A 80 15.35 11.01 0.09
C THR A 80 15.46 9.67 0.84
N ALA A 81 14.41 9.29 1.56
CA ALA A 81 14.34 8.01 2.25
C ALA A 81 14.43 6.82 1.27
N LEU A 82 13.75 6.91 0.12
CA LEU A 82 13.80 5.87 -0.90
C LEU A 82 15.20 5.73 -1.51
N ALA A 83 15.82 6.85 -1.86
CA ALA A 83 17.20 6.85 -2.35
C ALA A 83 18.19 6.26 -1.32
N GLY A 84 18.03 6.58 -0.03
CA GLY A 84 18.83 5.99 1.05
C GLY A 84 18.63 4.48 1.16
N SER A 85 17.38 4.03 1.06
CA SER A 85 16.99 2.63 1.01
C SER A 85 17.68 1.89 -0.14
N PHE A 86 17.62 2.42 -1.37
CA PHE A 86 18.32 1.85 -2.54
C PHE A 86 19.84 1.83 -2.38
N ALA A 87 20.42 2.92 -1.88
CA ALA A 87 21.86 2.99 -1.65
C ALA A 87 22.33 1.91 -0.65
N SER A 88 21.54 1.64 0.39
CA SER A 88 21.85 0.59 1.36
C SER A 88 21.87 -0.81 0.73
N PHE A 89 20.91 -1.12 -0.16
CA PHE A 89 20.89 -2.38 -0.92
C PHE A 89 22.07 -2.51 -1.89
N LEU A 90 22.44 -1.44 -2.58
CA LEU A 90 23.58 -1.44 -3.49
C LEU A 90 24.92 -1.63 -2.75
N GLN A 91 25.04 -1.12 -1.53
CA GLN A 91 26.23 -1.37 -0.69
C GLN A 91 26.36 -2.84 -0.30
N LEU A 92 25.23 -3.53 -0.07
CA LEU A 92 25.17 -4.95 0.28
C LEU A 92 25.47 -5.89 -0.91
N HIS A 93 25.24 -5.43 -2.14
CA HIS A 93 25.38 -6.24 -3.35
C HIS A 93 26.74 -6.94 -3.48
N ALA A 94 27.84 -6.20 -3.33
CA ALA A 94 29.18 -6.76 -3.52
C ALA A 94 29.47 -7.90 -2.53
N TYR A 95 28.98 -7.75 -1.30
CA TYR A 95 29.09 -8.78 -0.28
C TYR A 95 28.23 -10.01 -0.62
N TRP A 96 26.96 -9.82 -0.98
CA TRP A 96 26.09 -10.95 -1.35
C TRP A 96 26.63 -11.72 -2.56
N LEU A 97 27.20 -11.03 -3.54
CA LEU A 97 27.79 -11.66 -4.72
C LEU A 97 28.99 -12.53 -4.33
N ALA A 98 29.89 -12.03 -3.48
CA ALA A 98 31.01 -12.81 -2.97
C ALA A 98 30.56 -14.02 -2.14
N GLN A 99 29.55 -13.84 -1.28
CA GLN A 99 28.97 -14.93 -0.48
C GLN A 99 28.35 -16.02 -1.35
N ALA A 100 27.60 -15.64 -2.39
CA ALA A 100 26.98 -16.60 -3.31
C ALA A 100 28.04 -17.38 -4.12
N GLN A 101 29.13 -16.72 -4.53
CA GLN A 101 30.24 -17.38 -5.19
C GLN A 101 30.92 -18.41 -4.29
N LEU A 102 31.17 -18.08 -3.02
CA LEU A 102 31.72 -19.04 -2.06
C LEU A 102 30.77 -20.21 -1.82
N GLU A 103 29.47 -19.95 -1.69
CA GLU A 103 28.47 -21.01 -1.51
C GLU A 103 28.45 -21.97 -2.72
N GLN A 104 28.52 -21.46 -3.94
CA GLN A 104 28.65 -22.29 -5.15
C GLN A 104 29.94 -23.12 -5.15
N GLN A 105 31.06 -22.55 -4.71
CA GLN A 105 32.33 -23.28 -4.59
C GLN A 105 32.25 -24.39 -3.54
N ILE A 106 31.63 -24.12 -2.39
CA ILE A 106 31.39 -25.12 -1.34
C ILE A 106 30.49 -26.25 -1.86
N GLN A 107 29.39 -25.93 -2.54
CA GLN A 107 28.50 -26.92 -3.14
C GLN A 107 29.21 -27.75 -4.21
N ALA A 108 30.08 -27.14 -5.02
CA ALA A 108 30.90 -27.86 -6.00
C ALA A 108 31.90 -28.81 -5.33
N LEU A 109 32.47 -28.45 -4.17
CA LEU A 109 33.31 -29.37 -3.38
C LEU A 109 32.52 -30.57 -2.87
N TYR A 110 31.32 -30.35 -2.33
CA TYR A 110 30.45 -31.45 -1.89
C TYR A 110 30.03 -32.37 -3.04
N ALA A 111 29.77 -31.81 -4.22
CA ALA A 111 29.45 -32.59 -5.42
C ALA A 111 30.66 -33.42 -5.90
N LYS A 112 31.88 -32.88 -5.78
CA LYS A 112 33.14 -33.54 -6.15
C LYS A 112 33.53 -34.64 -5.16
N ASP A 113 33.28 -34.44 -3.87
CA ASP A 113 33.57 -35.42 -2.80
C ASP A 113 32.36 -35.64 -1.88
N PRO A 114 31.51 -36.62 -2.18
CA PRO A 114 30.34 -36.94 -1.35
C PRO A 114 30.67 -37.43 0.06
N ALA A 115 31.94 -37.82 0.32
CA ALA A 115 32.39 -38.23 1.64
C ALA A 115 32.95 -37.07 2.47
N LEU A 116 32.94 -35.83 1.93
CA LEU A 116 33.49 -34.64 2.58
C LEU A 116 32.86 -34.37 3.94
N ASP A 117 31.54 -34.54 4.09
CA ASP A 117 30.83 -34.41 5.37
C ASP A 117 31.44 -35.31 6.47
N LYS A 118 31.73 -36.57 6.13
CA LYS A 118 32.33 -37.52 7.08
C LYS A 118 33.76 -37.13 7.45
N LYS A 119 34.50 -36.55 6.51
CA LYS A 119 35.88 -36.06 6.75
C LYS A 119 35.86 -34.82 7.65
N ILE A 120 34.93 -33.90 7.44
CA ILE A 120 34.71 -32.73 8.30
C ILE A 120 34.31 -33.17 9.71
N GLU A 121 33.38 -34.11 9.83
CA GLU A 121 32.96 -34.65 11.13
C GLU A 121 34.13 -35.34 11.86
N ALA A 122 34.95 -36.11 11.14
CA ALA A 122 36.16 -36.73 11.67
C ALA A 122 37.17 -35.67 12.15
N TYR A 123 37.39 -34.61 11.37
CA TYR A 123 38.25 -33.49 11.76
C TYR A 123 37.78 -32.86 13.07
N HIS A 124 36.49 -32.49 13.17
CA HIS A 124 35.95 -31.86 14.38
C HIS A 124 36.00 -32.77 15.61
N LYS A 125 35.75 -34.07 15.46
CA LYS A 125 35.87 -35.04 16.57
C LYS A 125 37.29 -35.12 17.12
N VAL A 126 38.30 -35.11 16.24
CA VAL A 126 39.69 -35.21 16.68
C VAL A 126 40.19 -33.88 17.23
N GLU A 127 39.77 -32.74 16.66
CA GLU A 127 40.11 -31.39 17.13
C GLU A 127 39.52 -31.09 18.52
N THR A 128 38.28 -31.48 18.79
CA THR A 128 37.61 -31.22 20.08
C THR A 128 37.85 -32.31 21.14
N GLY A 129 38.09 -33.56 20.72
CA GLY A 129 38.24 -34.72 21.61
C GLY A 129 39.68 -35.14 21.90
N GLY A 130 40.67 -34.58 21.20
CA GLY A 130 42.07 -35.00 21.28
C GLY A 130 42.67 -34.92 22.69
N GLU A 131 42.41 -33.83 23.43
CA GLU A 131 42.92 -33.66 24.79
C GLU A 131 42.28 -34.61 25.81
N ALA A 132 40.96 -34.80 25.71
CA ALA A 132 40.22 -35.74 26.57
C ALA A 132 40.65 -37.20 26.31
N TYR A 133 40.92 -37.54 25.05
CA TYR A 133 41.43 -38.85 24.67
C TYR A 133 42.85 -39.10 25.22
N LEU A 134 43.72 -38.09 25.19
CA LEU A 134 45.09 -38.18 25.72
C LEU A 134 45.14 -38.25 27.26
N ALA A 135 44.15 -37.72 27.97
CA ALA A 135 44.06 -37.76 29.43
C ALA A 135 43.88 -39.19 29.99
N GLY A 136 43.25 -40.09 29.23
CA GLY A 136 43.09 -41.51 29.60
C GLY A 136 44.31 -42.40 29.35
N ILE A 137 45.38 -41.85 28.76
CA ILE A 137 46.56 -42.60 28.33
C ILE A 137 47.67 -42.49 29.39
N PRO A 138 48.36 -43.62 29.72
CA PRO A 138 49.51 -43.61 30.61
C PRO A 138 50.56 -42.57 30.21
N GLU A 139 51.09 -41.86 31.20
CA GLU A 139 51.98 -40.71 31.01
C GLU A 139 53.22 -41.01 30.16
N ALA A 140 53.76 -42.22 30.28
CA ALA A 140 54.91 -42.69 29.49
C ALA A 140 54.61 -42.86 27.99
N LEU A 141 53.35 -43.10 27.60
CA LEU A 141 52.93 -43.32 26.21
C LEU A 141 52.30 -42.08 25.57
N ARG A 142 51.90 -41.10 26.40
CA ARG A 142 51.27 -39.84 25.97
C ARG A 142 52.02 -39.14 24.82
N PRO A 143 53.36 -39.00 24.83
CA PRO A 143 54.08 -38.32 23.75
C PRO A 143 53.99 -39.04 22.39
N ALA A 144 54.11 -40.37 22.40
CA ALA A 144 54.06 -41.17 21.18
C ALA A 144 52.65 -41.23 20.58
N VAL A 145 51.62 -41.35 21.44
CA VAL A 145 50.23 -41.31 20.99
C VAL A 145 49.86 -39.90 20.51
N ALA A 146 50.31 -38.85 21.19
CA ALA A 146 50.09 -37.46 20.75
C ALA A 146 50.70 -37.20 19.37
N GLN A 147 51.92 -37.69 19.08
CA GLN A 147 52.51 -37.61 17.74
C GLN A 147 51.68 -38.34 16.68
N THR A 148 51.16 -39.52 17.01
CA THR A 148 50.36 -40.32 16.07
C THR A 148 49.01 -39.67 15.79
N VAL A 149 48.35 -39.15 16.83
CA VAL A 149 47.10 -38.37 16.71
C VAL A 149 47.35 -37.11 15.89
N GLN A 150 48.44 -36.38 16.14
CA GLN A 150 48.79 -35.18 15.39
C GLN A 150 49.02 -35.48 13.90
N ALA A 151 49.71 -36.58 13.57
CA ALA A 151 49.93 -36.98 12.18
C ALA A 151 48.60 -37.33 11.46
N GLU A 152 47.65 -37.97 12.16
CA GLU A 152 46.34 -38.26 11.57
C GLU A 152 45.46 -37.00 11.46
N ILE A 153 45.57 -36.06 12.40
CA ILE A 153 44.95 -34.71 12.28
C ILE A 153 45.48 -34.00 11.03
N GLU A 154 46.80 -33.95 10.83
CA GLU A 154 47.41 -33.29 9.68
C GLU A 154 46.96 -33.94 8.35
N LYS A 155 46.86 -35.27 8.32
CA LYS A 155 46.37 -36.00 7.16
C LYS A 155 44.90 -35.69 6.86
N ILE A 156 44.02 -35.66 7.87
CA ILE A 156 42.62 -35.27 7.69
C ILE A 156 42.56 -33.80 7.23
N ARG A 157 43.34 -32.91 7.85
CA ARG A 157 43.41 -31.48 7.51
C ARG A 157 43.81 -31.26 6.05
N LEU A 158 44.78 -32.01 5.53
CA LEU A 158 45.16 -31.97 4.11
C LEU A 158 44.01 -32.42 3.19
N GLN A 159 43.22 -33.41 3.61
CA GLN A 159 42.07 -33.90 2.83
C GLN A 159 40.90 -32.90 2.78
N ILE A 160 40.76 -32.03 3.79
CA ILE A 160 39.73 -30.99 3.86
C ILE A 160 40.28 -29.58 3.60
N ALA A 161 41.52 -29.44 3.11
CA ALA A 161 42.20 -28.16 2.98
C ALA A 161 41.42 -27.17 2.09
N GLU A 162 40.94 -27.62 0.92
CA GLU A 162 40.11 -26.79 0.02
C GLU A 162 38.85 -26.26 0.74
N TRP A 163 38.23 -27.07 1.60
CA TRP A 163 37.07 -26.63 2.38
C TRP A 163 37.46 -25.64 3.48
N LEU A 164 38.56 -25.89 4.20
CA LEU A 164 39.07 -24.98 5.23
C LEU A 164 39.44 -23.61 4.65
N ASP A 165 40.03 -23.57 3.46
CA ASP A 165 40.36 -22.33 2.75
C ASP A 165 39.10 -21.54 2.39
N LEU A 166 38.05 -22.20 1.89
CA LEU A 166 36.76 -21.53 1.62
C LEU A 166 36.08 -21.02 2.90
N GLN A 167 36.17 -21.77 4.00
CA GLN A 167 35.67 -21.30 5.31
C GLN A 167 36.47 -20.08 5.81
N GLN A 168 37.78 -20.04 5.55
CA GLN A 168 38.61 -18.89 5.90
C GLN A 168 38.26 -17.68 5.04
N GLN A 169 38.12 -17.84 3.72
CA GLN A 169 37.67 -16.77 2.82
C GLN A 169 36.31 -16.22 3.23
N ARG A 170 35.37 -17.09 3.65
CA ARG A 170 34.07 -16.69 4.18
C ARG A 170 34.19 -15.84 5.45
N ARG A 171 35.13 -16.17 6.33
CA ARG A 171 35.43 -15.36 7.54
C ARG A 171 36.06 -14.03 7.18
N ASP A 172 36.96 -14.00 6.21
CA ASP A 172 37.67 -12.81 5.77
C ASP A 172 36.77 -11.83 4.99
N LEU A 173 35.72 -12.34 4.34
CA LEU A 173 34.67 -11.52 3.72
C LEU A 173 33.79 -10.79 4.72
N ARG A 174 33.81 -11.16 6.02
CA ARG A 174 32.97 -10.48 7.01
C ARG A 174 33.39 -9.02 7.11
N PRO A 175 32.45 -8.08 6.91
CA PRO A 175 32.76 -6.66 6.99
C PRO A 175 33.19 -6.32 8.42
N ALA A 176 34.10 -5.34 8.55
CA ALA A 176 34.61 -4.88 9.84
C ALA A 176 33.55 -4.19 10.72
N GLY A 177 32.39 -3.86 10.15
CA GLY A 177 31.26 -3.22 10.83
C GLY A 177 29.92 -3.70 10.28
N PRO A 178 28.80 -3.25 10.90
CA PRO A 178 27.49 -3.65 10.45
C PRO A 178 27.20 -3.11 9.05
N LEU A 179 26.60 -3.94 8.21
CA LEU A 179 26.04 -3.51 6.94
C LEU A 179 24.63 -2.96 7.16
N LEU A 180 24.40 -1.78 6.62
CA LEU A 180 23.12 -1.08 6.76
C LEU A 180 22.13 -1.63 5.74
N LEU A 181 20.95 -2.04 6.22
CA LEU A 181 19.78 -2.32 5.42
C LEU A 181 18.67 -1.36 5.86
N GLN A 182 18.40 -0.35 5.05
CA GLN A 182 17.32 0.60 5.30
C GLN A 182 16.06 0.11 4.58
N ILE A 183 14.94 0.15 5.30
CA ILE A 183 13.60 -0.19 4.83
C ILE A 183 12.71 1.00 5.18
N MET A 184 11.71 1.28 4.37
CA MET A 184 10.77 2.38 4.65
C MET A 184 9.42 1.82 5.07
N LEU A 185 8.77 2.53 5.99
CA LEU A 185 7.44 2.25 6.49
C LEU A 185 6.62 3.53 6.43
N ALA A 186 5.44 3.48 5.82
CA ALA A 186 4.46 4.55 5.86
C ALA A 186 3.31 4.17 6.79
N GLN A 187 2.94 5.10 7.66
CA GLN A 187 1.82 4.96 8.57
C GLN A 187 0.78 6.07 8.28
N PRO A 188 -0.47 5.71 7.93
CA PRO A 188 -1.56 6.63 7.63
C PRO A 188 -2.18 7.28 8.86
N SER A 189 -2.17 6.58 10.00
CA SER A 189 -2.63 7.04 11.30
C SER A 189 -2.20 6.05 12.40
N GLU A 190 -2.36 6.42 13.67
CA GLU A 190 -1.84 5.64 14.81
C GLU A 190 -2.28 4.17 14.85
N ASP A 191 -3.38 3.79 14.20
CA ASP A 191 -3.81 2.39 14.16
C ASP A 191 -4.22 1.90 12.76
N GLU A 192 -3.90 0.63 12.52
CA GLU A 192 -4.47 -0.34 11.58
C GLU A 192 -3.70 -0.69 10.29
N LEU A 193 -3.17 0.24 9.50
CA LEU A 193 -2.58 -0.12 8.20
C LEU A 193 -1.18 0.47 8.02
N LEU A 194 -0.20 -0.34 7.63
CA LEU A 194 1.19 0.04 7.43
C LEU A 194 1.59 -0.34 6.02
N TYR A 195 2.26 0.57 5.32
CA TYR A 195 2.82 0.29 4.00
C TYR A 195 4.33 0.17 4.12
N TRP A 196 4.92 -0.88 3.57
CA TRP A 196 6.36 -1.06 3.57
C TRP A 196 6.90 -0.91 2.16
N ALA A 197 7.97 -0.14 1.94
CA ALA A 197 8.69 -0.16 0.67
C ALA A 197 10.00 -0.92 0.81
N LEU A 198 10.18 -1.91 -0.06
CA LEU A 198 11.52 -2.42 -0.35
C LEU A 198 12.11 -1.69 -1.55
N PRO A 199 13.36 -1.21 -1.43
CA PRO A 199 14.07 -0.55 -2.51
C PRO A 199 14.58 -1.59 -3.49
N PHE A 200 13.71 -2.07 -4.36
CA PHE A 200 14.09 -2.98 -5.42
C PHE A 200 14.01 -2.30 -6.78
N PRO A 201 14.88 -2.58 -7.74
CA PRO A 201 14.66 -2.10 -9.09
C PRO A 201 13.53 -2.91 -9.73
N ALA A 202 12.37 -2.27 -9.82
CA ALA A 202 11.46 -2.26 -10.96
C ALA A 202 11.59 -3.34 -12.02
N ASN A 203 12.72 -3.25 -12.69
CA ASN A 203 13.01 -3.89 -13.92
C ASN A 203 14.35 -4.55 -13.67
N VAL A 204 14.32 -5.85 -13.47
CA VAL A 204 15.53 -6.67 -13.32
C VAL A 204 16.47 -6.49 -14.52
N ALA A 205 15.95 -6.09 -15.68
CA ALA A 205 16.74 -5.76 -16.87
C ALA A 205 17.54 -4.45 -16.78
N SER A 206 17.28 -3.58 -15.79
CA SER A 206 18.12 -2.41 -15.51
C SER A 206 19.35 -2.75 -14.66
N LEU A 207 19.37 -3.92 -14.03
CA LEU A 207 20.55 -4.45 -13.34
C LEU A 207 21.48 -5.15 -14.34
N ALA A 208 22.78 -5.10 -14.06
CA ALA A 208 23.74 -5.91 -14.80
C ALA A 208 23.37 -7.40 -14.70
N PRO A 209 23.56 -8.21 -15.77
CA PRO A 209 23.14 -9.62 -15.79
C PRO A 209 23.72 -10.47 -14.66
N GLU A 210 24.90 -10.10 -14.17
CA GLU A 210 25.62 -10.78 -13.08
C GLU A 210 25.07 -10.40 -11.69
N THR A 211 24.43 -9.23 -11.59
CA THR A 211 23.92 -8.62 -10.36
C THR A 211 22.44 -8.91 -10.14
N ALA A 212 21.68 -9.00 -11.23
CA ALA A 212 20.25 -9.26 -11.22
C ALA A 212 19.85 -10.49 -10.37
N PRO A 213 20.47 -11.69 -10.52
CA PRO A 213 20.04 -12.88 -9.80
C PRO A 213 20.24 -12.77 -8.28
N ILE A 214 21.38 -12.21 -7.85
CA ILE A 214 21.71 -12.12 -6.42
C ILE A 214 20.85 -11.07 -5.72
N MET A 215 20.62 -9.92 -6.37
CA MET A 215 19.71 -8.90 -5.88
C MET A 215 18.29 -9.47 -5.75
N MET A 216 17.81 -10.21 -6.76
CA MET A 216 16.50 -10.86 -6.71
C MET A 216 16.40 -11.89 -5.59
N HIS A 217 17.46 -12.66 -5.34
CA HIS A 217 17.48 -13.62 -4.23
C HIS A 217 17.44 -12.92 -2.87
N ALA A 218 18.24 -11.87 -2.66
CA ALA A 218 18.22 -11.07 -1.44
C ALA A 218 16.86 -10.40 -1.22
N ALA A 219 16.25 -9.83 -2.25
CA ALA A 219 14.91 -9.26 -2.17
C ALA A 219 13.87 -10.32 -1.84
N THR A 220 13.93 -11.50 -2.46
CA THR A 220 13.04 -12.61 -2.14
C THR A 220 13.18 -13.05 -0.69
N ALA A 221 14.41 -13.05 -0.14
CA ALA A 221 14.64 -13.34 1.26
C ALA A 221 14.01 -12.28 2.18
N VAL A 222 14.16 -10.99 1.86
CA VAL A 222 13.53 -9.90 2.61
C VAL A 222 12.00 -9.94 2.49
N MET A 223 11.46 -10.23 1.32
CA MET A 223 10.03 -10.44 1.09
C MET A 223 9.49 -11.61 1.93
N HIS A 224 10.20 -12.73 1.95
CA HIS A 224 9.81 -13.88 2.74
C HIS A 224 9.89 -13.58 4.25
N ALA A 225 10.94 -12.87 4.69
CA ALA A 225 11.08 -12.42 6.07
C ALA A 225 9.92 -11.50 6.47
N LEU A 226 9.60 -10.51 5.63
CA LEU A 226 8.43 -9.65 5.81
C LEU A 226 7.15 -10.49 5.87
N GLY A 227 6.86 -11.31 4.86
CA GLY A 227 5.66 -12.16 4.83
C GLY A 227 5.53 -13.10 6.03
N SER A 228 6.65 -13.49 6.64
CA SER A 228 6.65 -14.30 7.87
C SER A 228 6.21 -13.53 9.12
N LEU A 229 6.28 -12.19 9.11
CA LEU A 229 5.72 -11.35 10.18
C LEU A 229 4.24 -11.63 10.36
N GLY A 230 3.48 -11.89 9.28
CA GLY A 230 2.06 -12.26 9.38
C GLY A 230 1.77 -13.57 10.13
N LYS A 231 2.80 -14.33 10.52
CA LYS A 231 2.69 -15.50 11.41
C LYS A 231 2.90 -15.14 12.88
N HIS A 232 3.39 -13.93 13.17
CA HIS A 232 3.59 -13.42 14.51
C HIS A 232 2.26 -12.86 15.06
N ALA A 233 1.98 -13.06 16.34
CA ALA A 233 0.70 -12.68 16.94
C ALA A 233 0.40 -11.17 16.81
N ASP A 234 1.45 -10.35 16.82
CA ASP A 234 1.35 -8.89 16.78
C ASP A 234 1.20 -8.32 15.36
N TRP A 235 1.32 -9.14 14.32
CA TRP A 235 1.40 -8.67 12.93
C TRP A 235 0.42 -9.42 12.02
N SER A 236 -0.31 -8.69 11.19
CA SER A 236 -1.02 -9.21 10.01
C SER A 236 -0.39 -8.63 8.75
N ILE A 237 -0.28 -9.41 7.68
CA ILE A 237 0.10 -8.92 6.35
C ILE A 237 -0.97 -9.33 5.37
N ASP A 238 -1.60 -8.35 4.76
CA ASP A 238 -2.87 -8.54 4.06
C ASP A 238 -2.68 -8.65 2.55
N ASP A 239 -1.82 -7.80 1.96
CA ASP A 239 -1.54 -7.78 0.52
C ASP A 239 -0.08 -7.35 0.25
N LEU A 240 0.55 -7.96 -0.75
CA LEU A 240 1.92 -7.68 -1.18
C LEU A 240 1.91 -7.45 -2.70
N ASP A 241 2.20 -6.22 -3.10
CA ASP A 241 2.05 -5.71 -4.45
C ASP A 241 3.34 -5.06 -4.95
N PHE A 242 3.50 -5.02 -6.27
CA PHE A 242 4.52 -4.20 -6.92
C PHE A 242 3.92 -2.82 -7.23
N ALA A 243 4.56 -1.75 -6.76
CA ALA A 243 4.19 -0.38 -7.08
C ALA A 243 5.36 0.33 -7.76
N ALA A 244 5.06 1.32 -8.60
CA ALA A 244 6.07 2.19 -9.18
C ALA A 244 6.11 3.51 -8.40
N TRP A 245 7.31 3.93 -8.01
CA TRP A 245 7.57 5.13 -7.22
C TRP A 245 8.64 5.96 -7.92
N GLU A 246 8.28 7.13 -8.50
CA GLU A 246 9.23 8.03 -9.18
C GLU A 246 10.11 7.31 -10.24
N GLY A 247 9.51 6.39 -11.00
CA GLY A 247 10.21 5.58 -12.02
C GLY A 247 10.98 4.36 -11.49
N GLN A 248 10.95 4.09 -10.18
CA GLN A 248 11.54 2.92 -9.53
C GLN A 248 10.41 2.01 -9.02
N SER A 249 10.28 0.76 -9.45
CA SER A 249 9.29 -0.15 -8.85
C SER A 249 9.75 -0.75 -7.54
N VAL A 250 9.07 -0.32 -6.49
CA VAL A 250 9.21 -0.81 -5.14
C VAL A 250 8.24 -1.95 -4.90
N LEU A 251 8.58 -2.82 -3.96
CA LEU A 251 7.61 -3.74 -3.43
C LEU A 251 6.89 -3.08 -2.25
N VAL A 252 5.56 -3.16 -2.27
CA VAL A 252 4.68 -2.63 -1.26
C VAL A 252 3.95 -3.75 -0.54
N ALA A 253 3.98 -3.75 0.78
CA ALA A 253 3.13 -4.64 1.58
C ALA A 253 2.22 -3.85 2.51
N LEU A 254 0.96 -4.26 2.58
CA LEU A 254 -0.01 -3.79 3.56
C LEU A 254 0.05 -4.68 4.80
N ALA A 255 0.25 -4.09 5.97
CA ALA A 255 0.35 -4.80 7.24
C ALA A 255 -0.44 -4.12 8.36
N THR A 256 -0.91 -4.88 9.34
CA THR A 256 -1.49 -4.38 10.58
C THR A 256 -0.60 -4.76 11.74
N TYR A 257 -0.34 -3.82 12.65
CA TYR A 257 0.37 -4.10 13.90
C TYR A 257 -0.56 -3.93 15.10
N ARG A 258 -0.48 -4.86 16.05
CA ARG A 258 -1.33 -4.90 17.28
C ARG A 258 -0.53 -5.11 18.57
N GLY A 259 0.80 -5.06 18.48
CA GLY A 259 1.67 -5.28 19.64
C GLY A 259 1.87 -4.03 20.50
N GLU A 260 2.44 -4.22 21.68
CA GLU A 260 2.70 -3.15 22.65
C GLU A 260 4.03 -2.41 22.41
N ALA A 261 4.95 -3.00 21.66
CA ALA A 261 6.24 -2.39 21.33
C ALA A 261 6.08 -1.35 20.21
N SER A 262 7.08 -0.48 20.01
CA SER A 262 7.03 0.39 18.83
C SER A 262 7.10 -0.44 17.54
N ILE A 263 6.32 -0.05 16.53
CA ILE A 263 6.26 -0.72 15.22
C ILE A 263 7.67 -0.93 14.66
N ALA A 264 8.50 0.11 14.67
CA ALA A 264 9.87 0.06 14.19
C ALA A 264 10.73 -0.94 14.98
N GLN A 265 10.63 -0.98 16.31
CA GLN A 265 11.42 -1.90 17.12
C GLN A 265 10.98 -3.36 16.92
N SER A 266 9.67 -3.62 16.90
CA SER A 266 9.13 -4.97 16.66
C SER A 266 9.52 -5.49 15.29
N ALA A 267 9.33 -4.65 14.26
CA ALA A 267 9.72 -4.92 12.89
C ALA A 267 11.21 -5.24 12.74
N THR A 268 12.08 -4.37 13.28
CA THR A 268 13.54 -4.56 13.22
C THR A 268 13.94 -5.87 13.88
N SER A 269 13.44 -6.16 15.09
CA SER A 269 13.79 -7.38 15.82
C SER A 269 13.38 -8.64 15.05
N LEU A 270 12.15 -8.68 14.53
CA LEU A 270 11.64 -9.85 13.83
C LEU A 270 12.32 -10.03 12.47
N LEU A 271 12.51 -8.95 11.71
CA LEU A 271 13.23 -9.02 10.44
C LEU A 271 14.68 -9.46 10.63
N GLN A 272 15.36 -8.98 11.67
CA GLN A 272 16.71 -9.43 11.98
C GLN A 272 16.74 -10.93 12.22
N GLN A 273 15.83 -11.44 13.06
CA GLN A 273 15.75 -12.87 13.36
C GLN A 273 15.49 -13.71 12.11
N GLN A 274 14.58 -13.27 11.24
CA GLN A 274 14.20 -14.00 10.03
C GLN A 274 15.31 -13.94 8.97
N LEU A 275 15.93 -12.77 8.76
CA LEU A 275 17.00 -12.62 7.79
C LEU A 275 18.25 -13.41 8.20
N MET A 276 18.60 -13.45 9.49
CA MET A 276 19.75 -14.23 9.98
C MET A 276 19.64 -15.74 9.69
N SER A 277 18.44 -16.26 9.43
CA SER A 277 18.24 -17.65 9.00
C SER A 277 18.64 -17.91 7.54
N ASN A 278 18.79 -16.86 6.74
CA ASN A 278 19.16 -16.95 5.34
C ASN A 278 20.71 -16.88 5.17
N PRO A 279 21.33 -17.77 4.36
CA PRO A 279 22.78 -17.81 4.17
C PRO A 279 23.43 -16.51 3.68
N LEU A 280 22.68 -15.67 2.96
CA LEU A 280 23.17 -14.35 2.51
C LEU A 280 23.38 -13.36 3.65
N PHE A 281 22.77 -13.61 4.81
CA PHE A 281 22.72 -12.68 5.94
C PHE A 281 23.30 -13.29 7.23
N GLN A 282 23.49 -14.61 7.28
CA GLN A 282 23.90 -15.38 8.47
C GLN A 282 25.23 -14.93 9.09
N ASP A 283 26.17 -14.44 8.28
CA ASP A 283 27.51 -14.01 8.71
C ASP A 283 27.68 -12.49 8.74
N VAL A 284 26.58 -11.75 8.65
CA VAL A 284 26.57 -10.30 8.55
C VAL A 284 25.97 -9.69 9.80
N LEU A 285 26.64 -8.69 10.34
CA LEU A 285 26.01 -7.78 11.30
C LEU A 285 25.11 -6.83 10.51
N LEU A 286 23.79 -7.00 10.57
CA LEU A 286 22.85 -6.09 9.90
C LEU A 286 22.45 -4.96 10.84
N ASP A 287 22.59 -3.71 10.38
CA ASP A 287 21.89 -2.55 10.96
C ASP A 287 20.60 -2.34 10.17
N LEU A 288 19.47 -2.73 10.76
CA LEU A 288 18.14 -2.59 10.14
C LEU A 288 17.52 -1.26 10.56
N ARG A 289 17.34 -0.35 9.60
CA ARG A 289 16.69 0.94 9.84
C ARG A 289 15.33 0.99 9.19
N ILE A 290 14.34 1.44 9.94
CA ILE A 290 12.98 1.63 9.47
C ILE A 290 12.69 3.12 9.47
N GLU A 291 12.62 3.71 8.28
CA GLU A 291 12.27 5.11 8.10
C GLU A 291 10.76 5.27 8.07
N GLN A 292 10.20 6.08 8.98
CA GLN A 292 8.77 6.36 9.01
C GLN A 292 8.44 7.57 8.13
N ILE A 293 7.46 7.41 7.24
CA ILE A 293 6.97 8.49 6.37
C ILE A 293 5.44 8.62 6.44
N THR A 294 4.92 9.80 6.11
CA THR A 294 3.47 10.04 6.09
C THR A 294 2.81 9.29 4.93
N GLN A 295 1.54 8.91 5.08
CA GLN A 295 0.78 8.32 3.97
C GLN A 295 0.62 9.29 2.79
N ALA A 296 0.51 10.59 3.04
CA ALA A 296 0.45 11.57 1.96
C ALA A 296 1.76 11.56 1.14
N ALA A 297 2.93 11.57 1.78
CA ALA A 297 4.23 11.40 1.12
C ALA A 297 4.32 10.07 0.34
N TRP A 298 3.77 8.99 0.92
CA TRP A 298 3.72 7.67 0.29
C TRP A 298 2.86 7.65 -0.98
N GLN A 299 1.64 8.19 -0.91
CA GLN A 299 0.71 8.21 -2.04
C GLN A 299 1.23 9.07 -3.18
N LEU A 300 1.87 10.21 -2.87
CA LEU A 300 2.34 11.15 -3.88
C LEU A 300 3.25 10.51 -4.90
N GLY A 301 4.21 9.68 -4.48
CA GLY A 301 5.06 9.05 -5.49
C GLY A 301 4.63 7.66 -5.94
N ALA A 302 3.76 6.94 -5.21
CA ALA A 302 3.19 5.67 -5.69
C ALA A 302 2.23 5.83 -6.90
N TYR A 303 1.61 7.01 -7.06
CA TYR A 303 0.56 7.24 -8.07
C TYR A 303 0.99 8.04 -9.32
N GLU A 304 2.11 8.78 -9.31
CA GLU A 304 2.49 9.62 -10.46
C GLU A 304 2.91 8.85 -11.72
N THR A 305 3.25 7.56 -11.62
CA THR A 305 3.66 6.76 -12.79
C THR A 305 2.51 6.16 -13.60
N ALA A 306 1.25 6.23 -13.15
CA ALA A 306 0.12 5.78 -13.97
C ALA A 306 -0.24 6.76 -15.10
N ALA A 307 0.17 8.03 -14.98
CA ALA A 307 -0.18 9.08 -15.94
C ALA A 307 0.92 9.38 -16.98
N ALA A 308 2.16 8.90 -16.79
CA ALA A 308 3.31 9.32 -17.59
C ALA A 308 3.74 8.33 -18.70
N THR A 309 3.22 7.09 -18.73
CA THR A 309 3.64 6.07 -19.72
C THR A 309 2.84 6.07 -21.03
N SER A 310 1.84 6.94 -21.19
CA SER A 310 1.01 7.03 -22.39
C SER A 310 1.46 8.09 -23.42
N ALA A 311 2.68 8.62 -23.31
CA ALA A 311 3.20 9.58 -24.28
C ALA A 311 4.68 9.30 -24.61
N GLY A 312 4.91 8.43 -25.60
CA GLY A 312 6.18 8.40 -26.32
C GLY A 312 6.95 7.09 -26.26
N ALA A 313 6.49 6.08 -26.99
CA ALA A 313 7.39 5.07 -27.56
C ALA A 313 6.82 4.62 -28.91
N SER A 314 7.24 5.35 -29.94
CA SER A 314 7.08 5.01 -31.34
C SER A 314 7.72 3.65 -31.65
N SER A 315 6.91 2.78 -32.25
CA SER A 315 7.17 1.57 -33.02
C SER A 315 8.61 1.25 -33.51
N SER A 316 9.07 0.04 -33.14
CA SER A 316 9.69 -1.06 -33.95
C SER A 316 10.95 -0.84 -34.80
N PRO A 317 11.65 -1.90 -35.29
CA PRO A 317 11.68 -3.35 -34.94
C PRO A 317 13.13 -3.91 -34.78
N ILE A 318 13.29 -5.17 -34.32
CA ILE A 318 14.19 -6.19 -34.91
C ILE A 318 13.77 -7.57 -34.39
N ALA A 319 13.72 -8.51 -35.33
CA ALA A 319 13.19 -9.87 -35.24
C ALA A 319 14.10 -10.87 -34.52
N ALA A 320 13.50 -11.86 -33.87
CA ALA A 320 13.90 -13.27 -33.98
C ALA A 320 12.82 -14.21 -33.42
N GLU A 321 12.49 -15.20 -34.24
CA GLU A 321 12.00 -16.56 -33.92
C GLU A 321 10.56 -16.76 -33.43
N GLU A 322 9.72 -16.91 -34.44
CA GLU A 322 8.56 -17.80 -34.58
C GLU A 322 8.58 -19.03 -33.65
N VAL A 323 7.85 -18.96 -32.54
CA VAL A 323 7.29 -20.13 -31.86
C VAL A 323 5.78 -19.98 -31.95
N ALA A 324 5.14 -20.93 -32.64
CA ALA A 324 3.70 -21.03 -32.75
C ALA A 324 3.07 -21.12 -31.35
N GLN A 325 2.53 -20.01 -30.85
CA GLN A 325 1.61 -19.97 -29.74
C GLN A 325 0.24 -19.56 -30.27
N GLU A 326 -0.76 -20.37 -29.94
CA GLU A 326 -2.18 -20.15 -30.20
C GLU A 326 -2.56 -18.69 -29.96
N ALA A 327 -3.34 -18.13 -30.88
CA ALA A 327 -3.86 -16.78 -30.76
C ALA A 327 -4.50 -16.59 -29.37
N PRO A 328 -4.09 -15.59 -28.58
CA PRO A 328 -4.75 -15.30 -27.32
C PRO A 328 -6.22 -14.98 -27.60
N PRO A 329 -7.15 -15.41 -26.73
CA PRO A 329 -8.57 -15.13 -26.90
C PRO A 329 -8.78 -13.61 -27.00
N GLU A 330 -9.68 -13.18 -27.90
CA GLU A 330 -9.98 -11.78 -28.22
C GLU A 330 -10.30 -10.89 -26.99
N ASP A 331 -10.57 -11.50 -25.83
CA ASP A 331 -10.79 -10.81 -24.55
C ASP A 331 -9.50 -10.19 -23.95
N GLU A 332 -8.30 -10.69 -24.24
CA GLU A 332 -7.07 -10.17 -23.59
C GLU A 332 -6.61 -8.81 -24.15
N THR A 333 -6.92 -8.48 -25.40
CA THR A 333 -6.56 -7.20 -26.03
C THR A 333 -7.51 -6.05 -25.67
N GLN A 334 -8.74 -6.34 -25.22
CA GLN A 334 -9.69 -5.31 -24.76
C GLN A 334 -9.47 -4.87 -23.30
N LEU A 335 -8.77 -5.68 -22.50
CA LEU A 335 -8.57 -5.42 -21.06
C LEU A 335 -7.71 -4.19 -20.74
N ASP A 336 -6.79 -3.81 -21.64
CA ASP A 336 -5.86 -2.69 -21.42
C ASP A 336 -6.41 -1.32 -21.89
N THR A 337 -7.60 -1.26 -22.48
CA THR A 337 -8.26 -0.02 -22.95
C THR A 337 -9.65 0.23 -22.34
N MET A 338 -10.01 -0.54 -21.30
CA MET A 338 -11.35 -0.52 -20.72
C MET A 338 -11.57 0.69 -19.79
N ASN A 339 -12.45 1.62 -20.19
CA ASN A 339 -12.94 2.74 -19.38
C ASN A 339 -14.36 2.46 -18.87
N SER A 340 -14.51 1.65 -17.82
CA SER A 340 -15.77 1.55 -17.08
C SER A 340 -15.70 2.44 -15.83
N GLU A 341 -16.80 3.12 -15.53
CA GLU A 341 -16.97 3.92 -14.29
C GLU A 341 -16.83 3.04 -13.04
N TRP A 342 -17.17 1.75 -13.14
CA TRP A 342 -17.28 0.82 -12.02
C TRP A 342 -16.06 -0.09 -11.84
N PHE A 343 -15.42 -0.50 -12.94
CA PHE A 343 -14.40 -1.54 -12.93
C PHE A 343 -13.21 -1.20 -13.82
N THR A 344 -12.02 -1.58 -13.35
CA THR A 344 -10.76 -1.37 -14.08
C THR A 344 -10.30 -2.64 -14.76
N GLY A 345 -9.44 -2.54 -15.78
CA GLY A 345 -8.80 -3.72 -16.40
C GLY A 345 -8.04 -4.61 -15.39
N LYS A 346 -7.55 -4.03 -14.29
CA LYS A 346 -6.94 -4.77 -13.18
C LYS A 346 -7.97 -5.64 -12.43
N ASP A 347 -9.18 -5.15 -12.21
CA ASP A 347 -10.27 -5.90 -11.56
C ASP A 347 -10.62 -7.16 -12.37
N LEU A 348 -10.72 -7.04 -13.70
CA LEU A 348 -11.04 -8.15 -14.57
C LEU A 348 -9.91 -9.20 -14.61
N LYS A 349 -8.64 -8.75 -14.66
CA LYS A 349 -7.48 -9.65 -14.54
C LYS A 349 -7.50 -10.42 -13.22
N LEU A 350 -7.90 -9.79 -12.11
CA LEU A 350 -8.05 -10.44 -10.81
C LEU A 350 -9.20 -11.45 -10.77
N TRP A 351 -10.29 -11.19 -11.48
CA TRP A 351 -11.41 -12.13 -11.60
C TRP A 351 -11.03 -13.40 -12.38
N ASN A 352 -10.10 -13.31 -13.33
CA ASN A 352 -9.69 -14.44 -14.18
C ASN A 352 -8.53 -15.28 -13.62
N LYS A 353 -7.84 -14.82 -12.57
CA LYS A 353 -6.75 -15.59 -11.94
C LYS A 353 -7.27 -16.89 -11.30
N LYS A 354 -6.98 -18.04 -11.92
CA LYS A 354 -7.36 -19.39 -11.42
C LYS A 354 -6.73 -19.79 -10.07
N GLN A 355 -5.66 -19.13 -9.61
CA GLN A 355 -4.80 -19.66 -8.52
C GLN A 355 -4.32 -18.68 -7.42
N ALA A 356 -5.00 -17.55 -7.19
CA ALA A 356 -4.58 -16.64 -6.11
C ALA A 356 -5.71 -16.31 -5.13
N GLY A 357 -5.72 -16.96 -3.97
CA GLY A 357 -6.52 -16.56 -2.79
C GLY A 357 -7.68 -17.49 -2.41
N LYS A 358 -8.14 -17.35 -1.15
CA LYS A 358 -9.25 -18.11 -0.53
C LYS A 358 -10.63 -17.90 -1.19
N LEU A 359 -10.75 -17.00 -2.18
CA LEU A 359 -12.02 -16.60 -2.80
C LEU A 359 -12.11 -17.06 -4.26
N SER A 360 -13.27 -17.64 -4.60
CA SER A 360 -13.63 -18.02 -5.98
C SER A 360 -13.69 -16.79 -6.91
N PRO A 361 -13.59 -16.97 -8.24
CA PRO A 361 -13.79 -15.88 -9.20
C PRO A 361 -15.10 -15.10 -9.00
N GLN A 362 -16.19 -15.79 -8.67
CA GLN A 362 -17.47 -15.15 -8.36
C GLN A 362 -17.42 -14.38 -7.03
N ALA A 363 -16.74 -14.92 -6.02
CA ALA A 363 -16.55 -14.24 -4.74
C ALA A 363 -15.74 -12.95 -4.90
N ARG A 364 -14.74 -12.94 -5.78
CA ARG A 364 -13.97 -11.74 -6.12
C ARG A 364 -14.85 -10.71 -6.84
N ARG A 365 -15.67 -11.13 -7.80
CA ARG A 365 -16.63 -10.24 -8.50
C ARG A 365 -17.59 -9.59 -7.51
N MET A 366 -18.20 -10.38 -6.63
CA MET A 366 -19.12 -9.89 -5.60
C MET A 366 -18.43 -8.93 -4.63
N ARG A 367 -17.22 -9.28 -4.19
CA ARG A 367 -16.41 -8.42 -3.31
C ARG A 367 -16.10 -7.09 -3.98
N THR A 368 -15.61 -7.10 -5.22
CA THR A 368 -15.32 -5.87 -5.97
C THR A 368 -16.59 -5.03 -6.13
N LEU A 369 -17.72 -5.64 -6.48
CA LEU A 369 -19.00 -4.95 -6.59
C LEU A 369 -19.43 -4.29 -5.28
N VAL A 370 -19.41 -5.01 -4.17
CA VAL A 370 -19.80 -4.49 -2.84
C VAL A 370 -18.88 -3.34 -2.42
N VAL A 371 -17.56 -3.46 -2.60
CA VAL A 371 -16.60 -2.38 -2.29
C VAL A 371 -16.89 -1.12 -3.11
N ARG A 372 -17.18 -1.27 -4.41
CA ARG A 372 -17.52 -0.13 -5.28
C ARG A 372 -18.84 0.51 -4.87
N MET A 373 -19.87 -0.29 -4.61
CA MET A 373 -21.17 0.22 -4.16
C MET A 373 -21.05 0.99 -2.83
N ILE A 374 -20.27 0.50 -1.86
CA ILE A 374 -19.99 1.25 -0.61
C ILE A 374 -19.22 2.54 -0.90
N GLY A 375 -18.18 2.48 -1.73
CA GLY A 375 -17.37 3.65 -2.09
C GLY A 375 -18.17 4.73 -2.84
N HIS A 376 -19.27 4.35 -3.50
CA HIS A 376 -20.21 5.25 -4.16
C HIS A 376 -21.43 5.62 -3.29
N GLY A 377 -21.47 5.22 -2.02
CA GLY A 377 -22.57 5.59 -1.11
C GLY A 377 -23.87 4.79 -1.28
N LEU A 378 -23.88 3.72 -2.09
CA LEU A 378 -25.07 2.95 -2.43
C LEU A 378 -25.52 1.98 -1.33
N LEU A 379 -25.98 2.54 -0.21
CA LEU A 379 -26.43 1.81 0.98
C LEU A 379 -27.83 2.27 1.39
N GLY A 380 -28.85 1.45 1.12
CA GLY A 380 -30.24 1.74 1.47
C GLY A 380 -30.96 2.65 0.46
N GLU A 381 -30.81 3.97 0.58
CA GLU A 381 -31.64 4.93 -0.19
C GLU A 381 -31.12 5.20 -1.60
N GLU A 382 -29.80 5.17 -1.79
CA GLU A 382 -29.18 5.37 -3.11
C GLU A 382 -29.11 4.05 -3.88
N SER A 383 -29.47 4.08 -5.16
CA SER A 383 -29.53 2.89 -6.01
C SER A 383 -28.95 3.12 -7.41
N VAL A 384 -28.50 2.03 -8.04
CA VAL A 384 -27.94 2.03 -9.39
C VAL A 384 -28.52 0.90 -10.23
N THR A 385 -28.70 1.13 -11.52
CA THR A 385 -29.18 0.09 -12.44
C THR A 385 -28.09 -0.92 -12.78
N ILE A 386 -28.49 -2.18 -13.02
CA ILE A 386 -27.57 -3.25 -13.43
C ILE A 386 -26.88 -2.89 -14.75
N GLU A 387 -27.59 -2.24 -15.67
CA GLU A 387 -27.05 -1.81 -16.96
C GLU A 387 -25.88 -0.83 -16.79
N ARG A 388 -25.97 0.09 -15.81
CA ARG A 388 -24.90 1.04 -15.52
C ARG A 388 -23.70 0.38 -14.86
N ILE A 389 -23.92 -0.55 -13.93
CA ILE A 389 -22.83 -1.35 -13.34
C ILE A 389 -22.07 -2.13 -14.42
N CYS A 390 -22.80 -2.78 -15.34
CA CYS A 390 -22.19 -3.62 -16.37
C CYS A 390 -21.68 -2.84 -17.59
N GLN A 391 -21.84 -1.53 -17.62
CA GLN A 391 -21.47 -0.71 -18.77
C GLN A 391 -19.95 -0.74 -19.00
N GLY A 392 -19.56 -1.08 -20.23
CA GLY A 392 -18.15 -1.14 -20.64
C GLY A 392 -17.42 -2.43 -20.27
N LEU A 393 -18.09 -3.42 -19.64
CA LEU A 393 -17.51 -4.75 -19.40
C LEU A 393 -17.58 -5.64 -20.65
N PRO A 394 -16.59 -6.54 -20.88
CA PRO A 394 -16.70 -7.62 -21.85
C PRO A 394 -17.92 -8.49 -21.57
N ALA A 395 -18.53 -9.05 -22.62
CA ALA A 395 -19.81 -9.77 -22.53
C ALA A 395 -19.78 -10.90 -21.49
N THR A 396 -18.70 -11.69 -21.48
CA THR A 396 -18.48 -12.80 -20.55
C THR A 396 -18.45 -12.34 -19.09
N HIS A 397 -17.81 -11.20 -18.82
CA HIS A 397 -17.74 -10.60 -17.50
C HIS A 397 -19.06 -9.94 -17.08
N ALA A 398 -19.74 -9.27 -18.01
CA ALA A 398 -21.04 -8.66 -17.77
C ALA A 398 -22.11 -9.72 -17.43
N GLU A 399 -22.12 -10.86 -18.13
CA GLU A 399 -23.02 -11.98 -17.83
C GLU A 399 -22.72 -12.63 -16.48
N ALA A 400 -21.45 -12.92 -16.19
CA ALA A 400 -21.05 -13.47 -14.90
C ALA A 400 -21.40 -12.53 -13.74
N LEU A 401 -21.26 -11.21 -13.94
CA LEU A 401 -21.63 -10.22 -12.93
C LEU A 401 -23.14 -10.12 -12.72
N ARG A 402 -23.94 -10.19 -13.80
CA ARG A 402 -25.41 -10.24 -13.70
C ARG A 402 -25.90 -11.44 -12.89
N GLN A 403 -25.29 -12.62 -13.10
CA GLN A 403 -25.61 -13.82 -12.32
C GLN A 403 -25.32 -13.64 -10.83
N VAL A 404 -24.15 -13.07 -10.50
CA VAL A 404 -23.77 -12.80 -9.10
C VAL A 404 -24.70 -11.76 -8.46
N ILE A 405 -25.12 -10.75 -9.21
CA ILE A 405 -26.10 -9.75 -8.77
C ILE A 405 -27.46 -10.40 -8.48
N GLU A 406 -27.92 -11.30 -9.35
CA GLU A 406 -29.19 -12.01 -9.18
C GLU A 406 -29.17 -12.92 -7.94
N LEU A 407 -28.08 -13.65 -7.73
CA LEU A 407 -27.86 -14.45 -6.52
C LEU A 407 -27.78 -13.58 -5.26
N GLY A 408 -27.07 -12.45 -5.34
CA GLY A 408 -26.99 -11.47 -4.25
C GLY A 408 -28.34 -10.83 -3.90
N ALA A 409 -29.19 -10.60 -4.90
CA ALA A 409 -30.55 -10.10 -4.69
C ALA A 409 -31.45 -11.16 -4.06
N THR A 410 -31.31 -12.42 -4.49
CA THR A 410 -32.06 -13.56 -3.93
C THR A 410 -31.69 -13.79 -2.45
N ALA A 411 -30.42 -13.62 -2.10
CA ALA A 411 -29.93 -13.71 -0.73
C ALA A 411 -30.21 -12.47 0.13
N GLY A 412 -30.82 -11.42 -0.44
CA GLY A 412 -31.18 -10.19 0.29
C GLY A 412 -30.02 -9.24 0.57
N VAL A 413 -28.83 -9.50 0.01
CA VAL A 413 -27.64 -8.62 0.09
C VAL A 413 -27.85 -7.37 -0.77
N LEU A 414 -28.44 -7.55 -1.94
CA LEU A 414 -28.83 -6.48 -2.84
C LEU A 414 -30.35 -6.31 -2.79
N VAL A 415 -30.82 -5.12 -2.45
CA VAL A 415 -32.25 -4.80 -2.43
C VAL A 415 -32.62 -4.13 -3.75
N LYS A 416 -33.68 -4.60 -4.40
CA LYS A 416 -34.26 -3.94 -5.56
C LYS A 416 -35.05 -2.73 -5.09
N VAL A 417 -34.72 -1.55 -5.62
CA VAL A 417 -35.46 -0.31 -5.38
C VAL A 417 -36.33 -0.05 -6.61
N ASP A 418 -37.64 0.08 -6.39
CA ASP A 418 -38.57 0.39 -7.47
C ASP A 418 -38.32 1.83 -7.95
N THR A 419 -37.76 1.97 -9.14
CA THR A 419 -37.63 3.26 -9.82
C THR A 419 -38.93 3.61 -10.51
N ALA A 420 -39.33 4.89 -10.43
CA ALA A 420 -40.47 5.40 -11.17
C ALA A 420 -40.22 5.26 -12.69
N GLU A 421 -41.14 4.57 -13.36
CA GLU A 421 -41.32 4.46 -14.82
C GLU A 421 -40.08 4.06 -15.65
N GLY A 422 -39.97 2.76 -15.94
CA GLY A 422 -39.38 2.25 -17.19
C GLY A 422 -37.85 2.20 -17.27
N SER A 423 -37.10 2.69 -16.28
CA SER A 423 -35.68 2.38 -16.14
C SER A 423 -35.53 1.06 -15.37
N GLY A 424 -34.63 0.17 -15.81
CA GLY A 424 -34.50 -1.19 -15.29
C GLY A 424 -34.32 -1.30 -13.77
N ALA A 425 -34.36 -2.52 -13.24
CA ALA A 425 -34.26 -2.77 -11.80
C ALA A 425 -33.02 -2.09 -11.18
N ALA A 426 -33.25 -1.09 -10.32
CA ALA A 426 -32.19 -0.43 -9.57
C ALA A 426 -31.88 -1.22 -8.30
N LEU A 427 -30.61 -1.21 -7.90
CA LEU A 427 -30.08 -1.99 -6.79
C LEU A 427 -29.35 -1.12 -5.79
N THR A 428 -29.48 -1.48 -4.53
CA THR A 428 -28.74 -0.90 -3.40
C THR A 428 -28.26 -2.00 -2.47
N LEU A 429 -27.25 -1.72 -1.65
CA LEU A 429 -26.82 -2.65 -0.61
C LEU A 429 -27.78 -2.62 0.57
N ASN A 430 -28.12 -3.80 1.10
CA ASN A 430 -28.91 -3.91 2.32
C ASN A 430 -28.10 -3.50 3.57
N PRO A 431 -28.42 -2.37 4.23
CA PRO A 431 -27.68 -1.94 5.41
C PRO A 431 -27.74 -2.95 6.56
N ALA A 432 -28.79 -3.78 6.62
CA ALA A 432 -28.95 -4.80 7.67
C ALA A 432 -27.95 -5.96 7.55
N LEU A 433 -27.33 -6.15 6.38
CA LEU A 433 -26.35 -7.23 6.12
C LEU A 433 -24.91 -6.70 6.00
N LEU A 434 -24.64 -5.49 6.50
CA LEU A 434 -23.31 -4.87 6.47
C LEU A 434 -22.23 -5.73 7.15
N ALA A 435 -22.54 -6.41 8.25
CA ALA A 435 -21.60 -7.30 8.92
C ALA A 435 -21.21 -8.51 8.03
N ASP A 436 -22.18 -9.08 7.31
CA ASP A 436 -21.91 -10.14 6.33
C ASP A 436 -21.13 -9.61 5.13
N MET A 437 -21.42 -8.39 4.65
CA MET A 437 -20.63 -7.74 3.59
C MET A 437 -19.18 -7.51 4.02
N GLN A 438 -18.97 -7.06 5.26
CA GLN A 438 -17.63 -6.93 5.84
C GLN A 438 -16.90 -8.26 5.89
N SER A 439 -17.59 -9.37 6.19
CA SER A 439 -16.98 -10.71 6.17
C SER A 439 -16.44 -11.10 4.78
N LEU A 440 -17.16 -10.74 3.70
CA LEU A 440 -16.68 -10.95 2.32
C LEU A 440 -15.53 -10.00 1.95
N ILE A 441 -15.60 -8.74 2.37
CA ILE A 441 -14.54 -7.75 2.15
C ILE A 441 -13.24 -8.19 2.84
N ASN A 442 -13.35 -8.71 4.06
CA ASN A 442 -12.27 -9.23 4.91
C ASN A 442 -11.80 -10.64 4.52
N ARG A 443 -12.37 -11.24 3.45
CA ARG A 443 -12.01 -12.57 2.93
C ARG A 443 -12.24 -13.72 3.95
N GLU A 444 -13.20 -13.53 4.86
CA GLU A 444 -13.70 -14.51 5.82
C GLU A 444 -15.19 -14.77 5.56
N PRO A 445 -15.55 -15.41 4.43
CA PRO A 445 -16.95 -15.50 4.00
C PRO A 445 -17.80 -16.23 5.05
N SER A 446 -18.78 -15.52 5.61
CA SER A 446 -19.86 -16.10 6.40
C SER A 446 -20.64 -17.16 5.59
N PRO A 447 -21.40 -18.05 6.25
CA PRO A 447 -22.19 -19.09 5.57
C PRO A 447 -23.14 -18.55 4.48
N LEU A 448 -23.56 -17.29 4.60
CA LEU A 448 -24.41 -16.61 3.62
C LEU A 448 -23.76 -16.54 2.22
N TRP A 449 -22.44 -16.41 2.14
CA TRP A 449 -21.74 -16.28 0.86
C TRP A 449 -21.60 -17.59 0.11
N ILE A 450 -21.69 -18.73 0.79
CA ILE A 450 -21.58 -20.05 0.16
C ILE A 450 -22.68 -20.23 -0.89
N SER A 451 -23.91 -19.77 -0.62
CA SER A 451 -25.04 -19.84 -1.56
C SER A 451 -25.00 -18.79 -2.69
N ILE A 452 -24.13 -17.78 -2.59
CA ILE A 452 -24.05 -16.67 -3.56
C ILE A 452 -22.85 -16.84 -4.49
N VAL A 453 -21.72 -17.32 -3.97
CA VAL A 453 -20.43 -17.35 -4.68
C VAL A 453 -19.66 -18.67 -4.54
N GLY A 454 -20.24 -19.66 -3.87
CA GLY A 454 -19.65 -20.99 -3.63
C GLY A 454 -19.89 -22.03 -4.73
N ALA A 455 -20.47 -21.62 -5.88
CA ALA A 455 -20.67 -22.48 -7.05
C ALA A 455 -19.44 -22.51 -7.98
#